data_AF-A0A7C5J0M9-F1
#
_entry.id   AF-A0A7C5J0M9-F1
#
_cell.length_a   1.000
_cell.length_b   1.000
_cell.length_c   1.000
_cell.angle_alpha   90.00
_cell.angle_beta   90.00
_cell.angle_gamma   90.00
#
_symmetry.space_group_name_H-M   'P 1'
#
loop_
_entity.id
_entity.type
_entity.pdbx_description
1 polymer ?
#
loop_
_entity_poly.entity_id
_entity_poly.type
_entity_poly.pdbx_seq_one_letter_code
_entity_poly.pdbx_strand_id
1 'polypeptide(L)' 'MDWQAIDGRKFSNADRDIKRRKQAEFMVHRALPWSLVRGIAVCDAAVQQRVDVLQGHFPEEARKPVRVIPKWYF' A
#
# COMPACT_ATOMS: atom_id res chain seq x y z
N MET A 1 2.78 21.77 3.67
CA MET A 1 3.11 20.34 3.84
C MET A 1 3.63 20.20 5.26
N ASP A 2 2.75 19.87 6.19
CA ASP A 2 3.08 19.77 7.62
C ASP A 2 3.43 18.33 7.97
N TRP A 3 4.73 18.05 8.07
CA TRP A 3 5.28 16.72 8.31
C TRP A 3 5.06 16.21 9.75
N GLN A 4 4.56 17.05 10.66
CA GLN A 4 4.32 16.69 12.06
C GLN A 4 3.08 15.82 12.31
N ALA A 5 2.14 15.72 11.36
CA ALA A 5 0.89 14.96 11.56
C ALA A 5 1.05 13.43 11.47
N ILE A 6 2.25 12.91 11.22
CA ILE A 6 2.49 11.48 10.96
C ILE A 6 2.66 10.66 12.25
N ASP A 7 2.87 11.30 13.40
CA ASP A 7 3.28 10.63 14.66
C ASP A 7 2.12 10.31 15.64
N GLY A 8 0.88 10.65 15.31
CA GLY A 8 -0.28 10.40 16.18
C GLY A 8 -0.72 8.93 16.20
N ARG A 9 -0.46 8.22 17.29
CA ARG A 9 -0.68 6.76 17.47
C ARG A 9 -2.00 6.40 18.19
N LYS A 10 -3.05 7.21 18.09
CA LYS A 10 -4.34 6.95 18.75
C LYS A 10 -5.51 7.40 17.88
N PHE A 11 -6.37 6.47 17.44
CA PHE A 11 -7.62 6.83 16.78
C PHE A 11 -8.82 6.04 17.31
N SER A 12 -9.79 6.81 17.84
CA SER A 12 -11.19 6.43 17.96
C SER A 12 -11.85 6.52 16.58
N ASN A 13 -12.97 5.83 16.37
CA ASN A 13 -13.73 5.67 15.11
C ASN A 13 -14.17 6.96 14.38
N ALA A 14 -13.76 8.15 14.84
CA ALA A 14 -14.14 9.45 14.28
C ALA A 14 -13.27 9.94 13.10
N ASP A 15 -12.09 9.35 12.87
CA ASP A 15 -11.09 9.92 11.96
C ASP A 15 -11.05 9.28 10.56
N ARG A 16 -12.13 9.48 9.78
CA ARG A 16 -12.13 9.12 8.34
C ARG A 16 -11.13 9.94 7.53
N ASP A 17 -10.87 11.18 7.95
CA ASP A 17 -9.95 12.09 7.26
C ASP A 17 -8.50 11.62 7.31
N ILE A 18 -8.09 10.92 8.37
CA ILE A 18 -6.71 10.44 8.49
C ILE A 18 -6.49 9.19 7.64
N LYS A 19 -7.48 8.28 7.57
CA LYS A 19 -7.48 7.18 6.59
C LYS A 19 -7.35 7.72 5.16
N ARG A 20 -8.08 8.78 4.84
CA ARG A 20 -8.03 9.44 3.54
C ARG A 20 -6.69 10.15 3.28
N ARG A 21 -6.05 10.74 4.29
CA ARG A 21 -4.73 11.41 4.14
C ARG A 21 -3.56 10.44 3.95
N LYS A 22 -3.63 9.21 4.50
CA LYS A 22 -2.59 8.18 4.27
C LYS A 22 -2.83 7.35 3.02
N GLN A 23 -4.06 7.30 2.52
CA GLN A 23 -4.33 6.85 1.16
C GLN A 23 -3.90 7.98 0.22
N ALA A 24 -2.70 7.88 -0.35
CA ALA A 24 -2.35 8.76 -1.45
C ALA A 24 -3.32 8.46 -2.61
N GLU A 25 -4.30 9.34 -2.82
CA GLU A 25 -5.25 9.26 -3.91
C GLU A 25 -4.49 9.66 -5.19
N PHE A 26 -4.17 8.69 -6.05
CA PHE A 26 -3.59 8.94 -7.37
C PHE A 26 -4.70 8.84 -8.42
N MET A 27 -4.84 9.86 -9.26
CA MET A 27 -5.74 9.81 -10.41
C MET A 27 -5.06 9.07 -11.56
N VAL A 28 -5.57 7.89 -11.91
CA VAL A 28 -5.16 7.14 -13.10
C VAL A 28 -6.20 7.37 -14.20
N HIS A 29 -5.79 7.88 -15.35
CA HIS A 29 -6.68 8.01 -16.50
C HIS A 29 -6.52 6.79 -17.42
N ARG A 30 -7.60 6.01 -17.60
CA ARG A 30 -7.71 4.79 -18.43
C ARG A 30 -6.89 3.59 -17.95
N ALA A 31 -5.57 3.71 -17.81
CA ALA A 31 -4.71 2.61 -17.36
C ALA A 31 -3.40 3.13 -16.77
N LEU A 32 -2.83 2.35 -15.84
CA LEU A 32 -1.47 2.57 -15.31
C LEU A 32 -0.57 1.44 -15.82
N PRO A 33 0.50 1.73 -16.58
CA PRO A 33 1.46 0.72 -16.98
C PRO A 33 2.08 0.02 -15.77
N TRP A 34 2.00 -1.31 -15.74
CA TRP A 34 2.52 -2.12 -14.62
C TRP A 34 4.04 -1.99 -14.42
N SER A 35 4.77 -1.64 -15.48
CA SER A 35 6.20 -1.32 -15.42
C SER A 35 6.53 -0.14 -14.49
N LEU A 36 5.59 0.79 -14.27
CA LEU A 36 5.79 1.95 -13.39
C LEU A 36 5.67 1.59 -11.90
N VAL A 37 5.03 0.47 -11.58
CA VAL A 37 4.91 -0.02 -10.20
C VAL A 37 6.26 -0.62 -9.79
N ARG A 38 6.86 -0.11 -8.71
CA ARG A 38 8.18 -0.56 -8.22
C ARG A 38 8.09 -1.63 -7.13
N GLY A 39 6.95 -1.77 -6.47
CA GLY A 39 6.77 -2.68 -5.36
C GLY A 39 5.40 -2.51 -4.70
N ILE A 40 5.07 -3.48 -3.85
CA ILE A 40 3.80 -3.56 -3.12
C ILE A 40 4.13 -3.57 -1.64
N ALA A 41 3.48 -2.72 -0.85
CA ALA A 41 3.61 -2.74 0.61
C ALA A 41 2.32 -3.25 1.25
N VAL A 42 2.43 -4.18 2.19
CA VAL A 42 1.29 -4.83 2.86
C VAL A 42 1.36 -4.66 4.37
N CYS A 43 0.23 -4.84 5.05
CA CYS A 43 0.12 -4.65 6.50
C CYS A 43 0.74 -5.78 7.33
N ASP A 44 0.71 -7.01 6.83
CA ASP A 44 1.17 -8.21 7.55
C ASP A 44 1.64 -9.33 6.60
N ALA A 45 2.22 -10.38 7.18
CA ALA A 45 2.75 -11.53 6.46
C ALA A 45 1.65 -12.39 5.80
N ALA A 46 0.44 -12.44 6.36
CA ALA A 46 -0.66 -13.20 5.77
C ALA A 46 -1.16 -12.55 4.47
N VAL A 47 -1.13 -11.22 4.38
CA VAL A 47 -1.37 -10.51 3.12
C VAL A 47 -0.20 -10.69 2.16
N GLN A 48 1.05 -10.63 2.64
CA GLN A 48 2.22 -10.87 1.80
C GLN A 48 2.13 -12.22 1.07
N GLN A 49 1.88 -13.30 1.81
CA GLN A 49 1.78 -14.65 1.25
C GLN A 49 0.67 -14.75 0.19
N ARG A 50 -0.48 -14.11 0.43
CA ARG A 50 -1.58 -14.07 -0.56
C ARG A 50 -1.17 -13.36 -1.84
N VAL A 51 -0.46 -12.24 -1.72
CA VAL A 51 0.06 -11.51 -2.89
C VAL A 51 1.12 -12.35 -3.62
N ASP A 52 2.02 -13.01 -2.91
CA ASP A 52 3.05 -13.86 -3.53
C ASP A 52 2.45 -15.05 -4.28
N VAL A 53 1.41 -15.70 -3.73
CA VAL A 53 0.65 -16.74 -4.44
C VAL A 53 0.01 -16.18 -5.72
N LEU A 54 -0.63 -15.00 -5.63
CA LEU A 54 -1.23 -14.35 -6.80
C LEU A 54 -0.18 -14.05 -7.88
N GLN A 55 0.99 -13.53 -7.49
CA GLN A 55 2.11 -13.25 -8.40
C GLN A 55 2.73 -14.51 -9.01
N GLY A 56 2.57 -15.67 -8.35
CA GLY A 56 2.99 -16.98 -8.87
C GLY A 56 2.28 -17.37 -10.17
N HIS A 57 1.08 -16.84 -10.42
CA HIS A 57 0.34 -17.07 -11.67
C HIS A 57 0.85 -16.24 -12.87
N PHE A 58 1.78 -15.31 -12.64
CA PHE A 58 2.34 -14.44 -13.67
C PHE A 58 3.82 -14.76 -13.93
N PRO A 59 4.33 -14.41 -15.13
CA PRO A 59 5.75 -14.50 -15.45
C PRO A 59 6.62 -13.74 -14.46
N GLU A 60 7.86 -14.19 -14.28
CA GLU A 60 8.77 -13.60 -13.30
C GLU A 60 9.02 -12.11 -13.54
N GLU A 61 9.11 -11.70 -14.81
CA GLU A 61 9.29 -10.29 -15.20
C GLU A 61 8.12 -9.37 -14.81
N ALA A 62 6.94 -9.94 -14.60
CA ALA A 62 5.76 -9.20 -14.15
C ALA A 62 5.66 -9.14 -12.62
N ARG A 63 6.49 -9.88 -11.87
CA ARG A 63 6.42 -9.88 -10.40
C ARG A 63 7.04 -8.60 -9.84
N LYS A 64 6.46 -8.12 -8.74
CA LYS A 64 6.89 -6.94 -7.97
C LYS A 64 7.26 -7.37 -6.56
N PRO A 65 8.29 -6.73 -5.96
CA PRO A 65 8.67 -7.02 -4.60
C PRO A 65 7.55 -6.65 -3.62
N VAL A 66 7.18 -7.58 -2.75
CA VAL A 66 6.18 -7.37 -1.69
C VAL A 66 6.89 -7.20 -0.35
N ARG A 67 6.59 -6.12 0.38
CA ARG A 67 7.20 -5.82 1.68
C ARG A 67 6.14 -5.62 2.74
N VAL A 68 6.31 -6.24 3.90
CA VAL A 68 5.48 -5.99 5.07
C VAL A 68 5.93 -4.68 5.73
N ILE A 69 5.08 -3.66 5.69
CA ILE A 69 5.36 -2.35 6.28
C ILE A 69 4.15 -1.94 7.13
N PRO A 70 3.99 -2.51 8.34
CA PRO A 70 2.80 -2.29 9.17
C PRO A 70 2.62 -0.81 9.53
N LYS A 71 3.73 -0.06 9.67
CA LYS A 71 3.73 1.38 9.97
C LYS A 71 3.06 2.26 8.90
N TRP A 72 2.84 1.76 7.69
CA TRP A 72 2.09 2.46 6.64
C TRP A 72 0.58 2.24 6.75
N TYR A 73 0.19 1.23 7.52
CA TYR A 73 -1.18 0.89 7.84
C TYR A 73 -1.49 1.37 9.28
N PHE A 74 -2.78 1.43 9.61
CA PHE A 74 -3.27 1.92 10.91
C PHE A 74 -3.44 0.80 11.91
#